data_AF-A0A524DP33-F1
#
_entry.id   AF-A0A524DP33-F1
#
_cell.length_a   1.000
_cell.length_b   1.000
_cell.length_c   1.000
_cell.angle_alpha   90.00
_cell.angle_beta   90.00
_cell.angle_gamma   90.00
#
_symmetry.space_group_name_H-M   'P 1'
#
loop_
_entity.id
_entity.type
_entity.pdbx_description
1 polymer ?
#
loop_
_entity_poly.entity_id
_entity_poly.type
_entity_poly.pdbx_seq_one_letter_code
_entity_poly.pdbx_strand_id
1 'polypeptide(L)'
;MIINYITDQLNELFYQESNQYNIANWAQSLLLLVSCVIPCDYHVSKELLNLALKIVEKAEDNNCIIEMCQFKDGEKINIYREDYSKEKEMIKSWIREKSLDISYIN
;
A
#
# COMPACT_ATOMS: atom_id res chain seq x y z
N MET A 1 9.40 -19.13 1.58
CA MET A 1 8.30 -18.80 2.52
C MET A 1 7.42 -17.77 1.85
N ILE A 2 6.10 -17.94 1.81
CA ILE A 2 5.17 -17.10 1.02
C ILE A 2 5.31 -15.59 1.36
N ILE A 3 5.58 -15.25 2.62
CA ILE A 3 5.74 -13.86 3.06
C ILE A 3 6.97 -13.16 2.44
N ASN A 4 8.08 -13.87 2.24
CA ASN A 4 9.27 -13.30 1.59
C ASN A 4 8.96 -12.98 0.13
N TYR A 5 8.27 -13.89 -0.57
CA TYR A 5 7.82 -13.65 -1.94
C TYR A 5 6.89 -12.43 -2.04
N ILE A 6 5.91 -12.30 -1.15
CA ILE A 6 5.02 -11.13 -1.12
C ILE A 6 5.81 -9.85 -0.81
N THR A 7 6.79 -9.91 0.09
CA THR A 7 7.66 -8.77 0.42
C THR A 7 8.50 -8.34 -0.78
N ASP A 8 9.04 -9.29 -1.55
CA ASP A 8 9.79 -9.00 -2.77
C ASP A 8 8.88 -8.35 -3.83
N GLN A 9 7.66 -8.87 -4.02
CA GLN A 9 6.67 -8.29 -4.92
C GLN A 9 6.24 -6.87 -4.49
N LEU A 10 6.09 -6.62 -3.18
CA LEU A 10 5.82 -5.27 -2.67
C LEU A 10 6.98 -4.32 -2.94
N ASN A 11 8.22 -4.75 -2.77
CA ASN A 11 9.39 -3.92 -3.05
C ASN A 11 9.50 -3.59 -4.55
N GLU A 12 9.35 -4.59 -5.42
CA GLU A 12 9.35 -4.40 -6.88
C GLU A 12 8.25 -3.41 -7.29
N LEU A 13 7.02 -3.64 -6.82
CA LEU A 13 5.88 -2.79 -7.13
C LEU A 13 6.10 -1.35 -6.61
N PHE A 14 6.49 -1.19 -5.35
CA PHE A 14 6.57 0.11 -4.71
C PHE A 14 7.72 0.99 -5.24
N TYR A 15 8.85 0.37 -5.60
CA TYR A 15 10.05 1.09 -6.05
C TYR A 15 10.23 1.15 -7.57
N GLN A 16 9.43 0.45 -8.36
CA GLN A 16 9.44 0.60 -9.82
C GLN A 16 9.10 2.03 -10.23
N GLU A 17 9.83 2.56 -11.23
CA GLU A 17 9.56 3.88 -11.79
C GLU A 17 8.12 3.97 -12.31
N SER A 18 7.37 4.93 -11.79
CA SER A 18 6.02 5.23 -12.23
C SER A 18 6.05 5.74 -13.67
N ASN A 19 5.44 5.03 -14.61
CA ASN A 19 5.15 5.58 -15.93
C ASN A 19 3.74 6.21 -15.95
N GLN A 20 3.42 6.90 -17.05
CA GLN A 20 2.13 7.58 -17.27
C GLN A 20 0.88 6.66 -17.22
N TYR A 21 1.06 5.34 -17.18
CA TYR A 21 0.00 4.33 -17.06
C TYR A 21 -0.03 3.65 -15.68
N ASN A 22 1.02 3.82 -14.86
CA ASN A 22 1.10 3.29 -13.50
C ASN A 22 0.38 4.24 -12.55
N ILE A 23 -0.94 4.13 -12.55
CA ILE A 23 -1.82 4.76 -11.56
C ILE A 23 -1.50 4.12 -10.20
N ALA A 24 -0.53 4.79 -9.55
CA ALA A 24 -0.14 4.73 -8.16
C ALA A 24 0.18 3.33 -7.60
N ASN A 25 1.42 2.88 -7.83
CA ASN A 25 2.02 1.70 -7.19
C ASN A 25 1.80 1.65 -5.66
N TRP A 26 1.70 2.81 -5.00
CA TRP A 26 1.37 2.89 -3.57
C TRP A 26 -0.02 2.32 -3.24
N ALA A 27 -1.03 2.55 -4.07
CA ALA A 27 -2.39 2.06 -3.81
C ALA A 27 -2.48 0.56 -4.06
N GLN A 28 -1.81 0.06 -5.11
CA GLN A 28 -1.71 -1.38 -5.34
C GLN A 28 -0.97 -2.08 -4.19
N SER A 29 0.06 -1.43 -3.63
CA SER A 29 0.79 -1.93 -2.46
C SER A 29 -0.08 -1.95 -1.19
N LEU A 30 -0.91 -0.92 -0.96
CA LEU A 30 -1.91 -0.93 0.13
C LEU A 30 -2.85 -2.12 0.01
N LEU A 31 -3.42 -2.32 -1.18
CA LEU A 31 -4.36 -3.41 -1.44
C LEU A 31 -3.71 -4.77 -1.22
N LEU A 32 -2.48 -4.97 -1.69
CA LEU A 32 -1.76 -6.22 -1.49
C LEU A 32 -1.51 -6.51 0.00
N LEU A 33 -1.17 -5.50 0.80
CA LEU A 33 -1.05 -5.64 2.26
C LEU A 33 -2.38 -6.04 2.90
N VAL A 34 -3.46 -5.33 2.59
CA VAL A 34 -4.80 -5.56 3.16
C VAL A 34 -5.37 -6.91 2.75
N SER A 35 -5.19 -7.33 1.51
CA SER A 35 -5.79 -8.55 0.98
C SER A 35 -4.96 -9.80 1.25
N CYS A 36 -3.63 -9.70 1.35
CA CYS A 36 -2.76 -10.87 1.35
C CYS A 36 -1.80 -10.97 2.53
N VAL A 37 -1.51 -9.87 3.23
CA VAL A 37 -0.56 -9.89 4.36
C VAL A 37 -1.30 -9.86 5.69
N ILE A 38 -2.13 -8.85 5.90
CA ILE A 38 -2.88 -8.65 7.16
C ILE A 38 -3.73 -9.86 7.53
N PRO A 39 -4.50 -10.49 6.61
CA PRO A 39 -5.40 -11.59 6.98
C PRO A 39 -4.69 -12.88 7.40
N CYS A 40 -3.42 -13.04 7.03
CA CYS A 40 -2.74 -14.32 7.13
C CYS A 40 -1.95 -14.50 8.43
N ASP A 41 -1.96 -13.50 9.32
CA ASP A 41 -1.40 -13.53 10.69
C ASP A 41 -0.03 -14.21 10.80
N TYR A 42 0.85 -13.94 9.84
CA TYR A 42 2.19 -14.51 9.81
C TYR A 42 3.10 -13.84 10.84
N HIS A 43 4.22 -14.51 11.18
CA HIS A 43 5.34 -13.83 11.82
C HIS A 43 5.84 -12.71 10.91
N VAL A 44 5.77 -11.47 11.39
CA VAL A 44 6.08 -10.27 10.62
C VAL A 44 7.48 -9.80 10.97
N SER A 45 8.34 -9.65 9.96
CA SER A 45 9.68 -9.09 10.16
C SER A 45 9.63 -7.57 10.32
N LYS A 46 10.67 -7.01 10.95
CA LYS A 46 10.82 -5.55 11.10
C LYS A 46 10.94 -4.86 9.74
N GLU A 47 11.57 -5.51 8.77
CA GLU A 47 11.71 -5.02 7.40
C GLU A 47 10.36 -4.86 6.72
N LEU A 48 9.46 -5.84 6.86
CA LEU A 48 8.11 -5.78 6.28
C LEU A 48 7.26 -4.68 6.94
N LEU A 49 7.36 -4.51 8.26
CA LEU A 49 6.69 -3.40 8.95
C LEU A 49 7.19 -2.03 8.47
N ASN A 50 8.51 -1.89 8.31
CA ASN A 50 9.10 -0.65 7.78
C ASN A 50 8.64 -0.38 6.34
N LEU A 51 8.53 -1.41 5.50
CA LEU A 51 8.01 -1.28 4.15
C LEU A 51 6.53 -0.84 4.15
N ALA A 52 5.70 -1.48 4.98
CA ALA A 52 4.30 -1.11 5.13
C ALA A 52 4.12 0.34 5.61
N LEU A 53 4.98 0.82 6.51
CA LEU A 53 4.98 2.21 6.96
C LEU A 53 5.29 3.17 5.80
N LYS A 54 6.32 2.90 5.00
CA LYS A 54 6.65 3.73 3.82
C LYS A 54 5.50 3.77 2.80
N ILE A 55 4.79 2.66 2.62
CA ILE A 55 3.61 2.60 1.75
C ILE A 55 2.50 3.49 2.30
N VAL A 56 2.25 3.47 3.62
CA VAL A 56 1.28 4.35 4.29
C VAL A 56 1.67 5.83 4.14
N GLU A 57 2.93 6.18 4.39
CA GLU A 57 3.44 7.55 4.23
C GLU A 57 3.21 8.04 2.79
N LYS A 58 3.52 7.19 1.80
CA LYS A 58 3.29 7.53 0.39
C LYS A 58 1.81 7.71 0.07
N ALA A 59 0.92 6.93 0.68
CA ALA A 59 -0.52 7.11 0.52
C ALA A 59 -0.99 8.44 1.13
N GLU A 60 -0.48 8.81 2.32
CA GLU A 60 -0.78 10.08 2.97
C GLU A 60 -0.28 11.28 2.15
N ASP A 61 0.92 11.21 1.56
CA ASP A 61 1.44 12.22 0.62
C ASP A 61 0.52 12.44 -0.61
N ASN A 62 -0.24 11.42 -0.99
CA ASN A 62 -1.20 11.46 -2.10
C ASN A 62 -2.65 11.69 -1.63
N ASN A 63 -2.86 12.10 -0.38
CA ASN A 63 -4.18 12.28 0.24
C ASN A 63 -5.07 11.03 0.18
N CYS A 64 -4.47 9.84 0.02
CA CYS A 64 -5.16 8.55 -0.17
C CYS A 64 -6.09 8.51 -1.39
N ILE A 65 -5.98 9.44 -2.33
CA ILE A 65 -6.91 9.56 -3.45
C ILE A 65 -6.19 9.25 -4.75
N ILE A 66 -6.81 8.40 -5.56
CA ILE A 66 -6.50 8.28 -6.98
C ILE A 66 -7.59 8.98 -7.77
N GLU A 67 -7.22 9.91 -8.64
CA GLU A 67 -8.11 10.50 -9.63
C GLU A 67 -7.61 10.18 -11.05
N MET A 68 -8.47 9.57 -11.85
CA MET A 68 -8.23 9.33 -13.28
C MET A 68 -9.25 10.12 -14.10
N CYS A 69 -8.75 10.96 -14.98
CA CYS A 69 -9.57 11.77 -15.87
C CYS A 69 -9.62 11.14 -17.27
N GLN A 70 -10.81 10.91 -17.80
CA GLN A 70 -10.98 10.56 -19.20
C GLN A 70 -11.24 11.83 -20.01
N PHE A 71 -10.47 12.00 -21.09
CA PHE A 71 -10.65 13.10 -22.03
C PHE A 71 -11.12 12.56 -23.38
N LYS A 72 -12.03 13.27 -24.03
CA LYS A 72 -12.46 13.03 -25.42
C LYS A 72 -12.52 14.37 -26.13
N ASP A 73 -11.85 14.47 -27.28
CA ASP A 73 -11.78 15.70 -28.08
C ASP A 73 -11.30 16.94 -27.30
N GLY A 74 -10.40 16.73 -26.32
CA GLY A 74 -9.88 17.78 -25.44
C GLY A 74 -10.80 18.14 -24.26
N GLU A 75 -12.02 17.61 -24.21
CA GLU A 75 -12.95 17.82 -23.11
C GLU A 75 -12.85 16.71 -22.07
N LYS A 76 -12.89 17.08 -20.78
CA LYS A 76 -12.91 16.14 -19.65
C LYS A 76 -14.31 15.54 -19.55
N ILE A 77 -14.46 14.26 -19.89
CA ILE A 77 -15.76 13.58 -19.98
C ILE A 77 -16.07 12.68 -18.79
N ASN A 78 -15.06 12.23 -18.04
CA ASN A 78 -15.25 11.37 -16.87
C ASN A 78 -14.15 11.57 -15.83
N ILE A 79 -14.50 11.36 -14.56
CA ILE A 79 -13.59 11.32 -13.41
C ILE A 79 -13.86 10.03 -12.66
N TYR A 80 -12.89 9.12 -12.69
CA TYR A 80 -12.84 8.05 -11.71
C TYR A 80 -12.04 8.54 -10.50
N ARG A 81 -12.64 8.46 -9.32
CA ARG A 81 -11.99 8.83 -8.06
C ARG A 81 -12.17 7.70 -7.07
N GLU A 82 -11.07 7.24 -6.50
CA GLU A 82 -11.04 6.18 -5.48
C GLU A 82 -10.33 6.69 -4.24
N ASP A 83 -10.85 6.34 -3.06
CA ASP A 83 -10.32 6.76 -1.76
C ASP A 83 -9.89 5.53 -0.95
N TYR A 84 -8.59 5.47 -0.66
CA TYR A 84 -7.93 4.37 0.05
C TYR A 84 -7.67 4.67 1.53
N SER A 85 -8.35 5.66 2.11
CA SER A 85 -8.16 6.05 3.51
C SER A 85 -8.44 4.89 4.47
N LYS A 86 -9.40 4.02 4.14
CA LYS A 86 -9.78 2.87 4.96
C LYS A 86 -8.64 1.84 5.01
N GLU A 87 -8.11 1.46 3.86
CA GLU A 87 -7.00 0.50 3.71
C GLU A 87 -5.77 0.99 4.46
N LYS A 88 -5.46 2.29 4.34
CA LYS A 88 -4.39 2.93 5.09
C LYS A 88 -4.59 2.81 6.61
N GLU A 89 -5.77 3.12 7.15
CA GLU A 89 -6.03 3.00 8.59
C GLU A 89 -5.99 1.55 9.10
N MET A 90 -6.41 0.58 8.27
CA MET A 90 -6.25 -0.85 8.57
C MET A 90 -4.77 -1.22 8.72
N ILE A 91 -3.93 -0.78 7.79
CA ILE A 91 -2.48 -1.05 7.84
C ILE A 91 -1.83 -0.36 9.04
N LYS A 92 -2.19 0.90 9.36
CA LYS A 92 -1.68 1.58 10.56
C LYS A 92 -2.03 0.84 11.85
N SER A 93 -3.24 0.31 11.93
CA SER A 93 -3.69 -0.46 13.08
C SER A 93 -2.89 -1.76 13.20
N TRP A 94 -2.72 -2.48 12.10
CA TRP A 94 -1.92 -3.71 12.03
C TRP A 94 -0.44 -3.47 12.38
N ILE A 95 0.18 -2.40 11.89
CA ILE A 95 1.57 -2.04 12.23
C ILE A 95 1.72 -1.82 13.74
N ARG A 96 0.78 -1.11 14.38
CA ARG A 96 0.81 -0.86 15.83
C ARG A 96 0.72 -2.15 16.62
N GLU A 97 -0.20 -3.03 16.26
CA GLU A 97 -0.37 -4.35 16.89
C GLU A 97 0.92 -5.17 16.79
N LYS A 98 1.46 -5.36 15.58
CA LYS A 98 2.65 -6.21 15.36
C LYS A 98 3.94 -5.59 15.89
N SER A 99 4.04 -4.26 15.98
CA SER A 99 5.20 -3.60 16.59
C SER A 99 5.27 -3.83 18.10
N LEU A 100 4.11 -3.91 18.77
CA LEU A 100 4.06 -4.27 20.19
C LEU A 100 4.56 -5.69 20.39
N ASP A 101 4.11 -6.65 19.59
CA ASP A 101 4.54 -8.06 19.68
C ASP A 101 6.07 -8.22 19.57
N ILE A 102 6.71 -7.50 18.65
CA ILE A 102 8.18 -7.54 18.47
C ILE A 102 8.92 -6.92 19.66
N SER A 103 8.34 -5.91 20.30
CA SER A 103 8.94 -5.25 21.47
C SER A 103 8.93 -6.13 22.74
N TYR A 104 8.01 -7.11 22.82
CA TYR A 104 7.95 -8.07 23.93
C TYR A 104 8.90 -9.27 23.79
N ILE A 105 9.51 -9.45 22.61
CA ILE A 105 10.40 -10.57 22.30
C ILE A 105 11.89 -10.20 22.45
N ASN A 106 12.21 -8.90 22.57
CA ASN A 106 13.58 -8.39 22.83
C ASN A 106 13.75 -7.99 24.30
#